data_AF-A0A9X4D4Q2-F1
#
_entry.id   AF-A0A9X4D4Q2-F1
#
_cell.length_a   1.000
_cell.length_b   1.000
_cell.length_c   1.000
_cell.angle_alpha   90.00
_cell.angle_beta   90.00
_cell.angle_gamma   90.00
#
_symmetry.space_group_name_H-M   'P 1'
#
loop_
_entity.id
_entity.type
_entity.pdbx_description
1 polymer ?
#
loop_
_entity_poly.entity_id
_entity_poly.type
_entity_poly.pdbx_seq_one_letter_code
_entity_poly.pdbx_strand_id
1 'polypeptide(L)'
;MLVAVRDDRMAQADACRVIAIIGVILIHTAAPMFYSYRSIGLGDFLIANGLDAVARVSVPLFIMLSGALLLGRDVDDRYLSTIRRVTKVALPLLFWSLVYYSWVTYWGEGSSALYLELSKRFKVQSCITFGLYT
;
A
#
# COMPACT_ATOMS: atom_id res chain seq x y z
N MET A 1 -2.71 -15.49 38.01
CA MET A 1 -1.57 -14.82 37.33
C MET A 1 -1.59 -14.99 35.81
N LEU A 2 -1.76 -16.20 35.26
CA LEU A 2 -1.76 -16.43 33.79
C LEU A 2 -2.94 -15.81 33.02
N VAL A 3 -4.06 -15.51 33.68
CA VAL A 3 -5.24 -14.89 33.04
C VAL A 3 -5.02 -13.40 32.79
N ALA A 4 -4.53 -12.63 33.77
CA ALA A 4 -4.28 -11.19 33.64
C ALA A 4 -3.31 -10.84 32.49
N VAL A 5 -2.21 -11.61 32.34
CA VAL A 5 -1.22 -11.41 31.27
C VAL A 5 -1.81 -11.65 29.86
N ARG A 6 -2.82 -12.51 29.74
CA ARG A 6 -3.48 -12.79 28.46
C ARG A 6 -4.39 -11.63 28.05
N ASP A 7 -5.11 -11.05 29.00
CA ASP A 7 -6.04 -9.95 28.76
C ASP A 7 -5.27 -8.68 28.32
N ASP A 8 -4.12 -8.40 28.96
CA ASP A 8 -3.23 -7.29 28.56
C ASP A 8 -2.70 -7.43 27.13
N ARG A 9 -2.36 -8.65 26.70
CA ARG A 9 -1.89 -8.94 25.33
C ARG A 9 -2.98 -8.74 24.28
N MET A 10 -4.23 -9.09 24.59
CA MET A 10 -5.35 -8.86 23.68
C MET A 10 -5.66 -7.37 23.55
N ALA A 11 -5.63 -6.63 24.67
CA ALA A 11 -5.82 -5.18 24.66
C ALA A 11 -4.74 -4.44 23.83
N GLN A 12 -3.47 -4.86 23.92
CA GLN A 12 -2.39 -4.32 23.10
C GLN A 12 -2.59 -4.63 21.61
N ALA A 13 -3.02 -5.85 21.26
CA ALA A 13 -3.30 -6.21 19.88
C ALA A 13 -4.47 -5.41 19.31
N ASP A 14 -5.55 -5.22 20.08
CA ASP A 14 -6.71 -4.42 19.67
C ASP A 14 -6.35 -2.94 19.49
N ALA A 15 -5.51 -2.37 20.36
CA ALA A 15 -5.01 -1.00 20.20
C ALA A 15 -4.21 -0.84 18.89
N CYS A 16 -3.31 -1.79 18.58
CA CYS A 16 -2.59 -1.80 17.31
C CYS A 16 -3.54 -1.94 16.10
N ARG A 17 -4.65 -2.67 16.24
CA ARG A 17 -5.67 -2.79 15.18
C ARG A 17 -6.35 -1.47 14.89
N VAL A 18 -6.73 -0.73 15.93
CA VAL A 18 -7.39 0.57 15.80
C VAL A 18 -6.46 1.55 15.06
N ILE A 19 -5.19 1.61 15.44
CA ILE A 19 -4.18 2.44 14.77
C ILE A 19 -4.04 2.06 13.29
N ALA A 20 -3.99 0.76 12.98
CA ALA A 20 -3.91 0.29 11.61
C ALA A 20 -5.15 0.68 10.78
N ILE A 21 -6.36 0.56 11.34
CA ILE A 21 -7.60 0.96 10.63
C ILE A 21 -7.60 2.47 10.33
N ILE A 22 -7.20 3.29 11.30
CA ILE A 22 -7.10 4.75 11.12
C ILE A 22 -6.12 5.09 9.98
N GLY A 23 -4.95 4.46 9.95
CA GLY A 23 -3.98 4.68 8.88
C GLY A 23 -4.49 4.28 7.50
N VAL A 24 -5.25 3.19 7.38
CA VAL A 24 -5.87 2.79 6.11
C VAL A 24 -6.89 3.83 5.63
N ILE A 25 -7.73 4.35 6.54
CA ILE A 25 -8.67 5.43 6.23
C ILE A 25 -7.92 6.67 5.74
N LEU A 26 -6.84 7.06 6.42
CA LEU A 26 -6.03 8.22 6.05
C LEU A 26 -5.49 8.12 4.62
N ILE A 27 -4.89 7.00 4.23
CA ILE A 27 -4.40 6.78 2.85
C ILE A 27 -5.53 6.93 1.84
N HIS A 28 -6.69 6.33 2.10
CA HIS A 28 -7.82 6.38 1.17
C HIS A 28 -8.42 7.79 1.04
N THR A 29 -8.42 8.57 2.12
CA THR A 29 -8.87 9.97 2.09
C THR A 29 -7.84 10.91 1.47
N ALA A 30 -6.54 10.57 1.52
CA ALA A 30 -5.46 11.35 0.92
C ALA A 30 -5.29 11.06 -0.58
N ALA A 31 -5.64 9.85 -1.05
CA ALA A 31 -5.51 9.45 -2.46
C ALA A 31 -6.15 10.43 -3.47
N PRO A 32 -7.38 10.96 -3.26
CA PRO A 32 -7.99 11.96 -4.14
C PRO A 32 -7.20 13.26 -4.24
N MET A 33 -6.50 13.63 -3.16
CA MET A 33 -5.76 14.88 -3.05
C MET A 33 -4.57 14.91 -4.03
N PHE A 34 -3.94 13.75 -4.28
CA PHE A 34 -2.83 13.63 -5.23
C PHE A 34 -3.23 13.83 -6.70
N TYR A 35 -4.49 13.59 -7.08
CA TYR A 35 -4.96 13.86 -8.44
C TYR A 35 -5.05 15.36 -8.75
N SER A 36 -5.11 16.20 -7.71
CA SER A 36 -5.16 17.65 -7.81
C SER A 36 -3.81 18.34 -7.60
N TYR A 37 -2.69 17.60 -7.69
CA TYR A 37 -1.31 18.09 -7.43
C TYR A 37 -0.98 19.47 -8.02
N ARG A 38 -1.59 19.84 -9.14
CA ARG A 38 -1.32 21.08 -9.87
C ARG A 38 -2.13 22.30 -9.39
N SER A 39 -3.10 22.12 -8.49
CA SER A 39 -3.93 23.19 -7.93
C SER A 39 -3.73 23.42 -6.43
N ILE A 40 -2.84 22.65 -5.77
CA ILE A 40 -2.54 22.74 -4.34
C ILE A 40 -1.19 23.42 -4.10
N GLY A 41 -1.07 24.14 -2.99
CA GLY A 41 0.21 24.72 -2.57
C GLY A 41 1.25 23.65 -2.23
N LEU A 42 2.53 23.96 -2.44
CA LEU A 42 3.65 23.05 -2.15
C LEU A 42 3.62 22.56 -0.68
N GLY A 43 3.23 23.42 0.26
CA GLY A 43 3.11 23.08 1.68
C GLY A 43 2.04 22.01 1.95
N ASP A 44 0.85 22.18 1.38
CA ASP A 44 -0.26 21.23 1.54
C ASP A 44 0.09 19.87 0.92
N PHE A 45 0.76 19.88 -0.23
CA PHE A 45 1.26 18.67 -0.87
C PHE A 45 2.27 17.93 0.00
N LEU A 46 3.24 18.64 0.60
CA LEU A 46 4.24 18.03 1.48
C LEU A 46 3.61 17.44 2.75
N ILE A 47 2.62 18.11 3.34
CA ILE A 47 1.89 17.62 4.50
C ILE A 47 1.08 16.37 4.13
N ALA A 48 0.33 16.41 3.03
CA ALA A 48 -0.44 15.27 2.54
C ALA A 48 0.47 14.06 2.26
N ASN A 49 1.63 14.29 1.64
CA ASN A 49 2.59 13.24 1.32
C ASN A 49 3.29 12.68 2.58
N GLY A 50 3.59 13.53 3.55
CA GLY A 50 4.12 13.10 4.86
C GLY A 50 3.12 12.24 5.63
N LEU A 51 1.85 12.65 5.67
CA LEU A 51 0.77 11.89 6.30
C LEU A 51 0.55 10.55 5.58
N ASP A 52 0.54 10.55 4.25
CA ASP A 52 0.40 9.35 3.43
C ASP A 52 1.58 8.38 3.61
N ALA A 53 2.80 8.88 3.79
CA ALA A 53 3.99 8.07 4.08
C ALA A 53 3.90 7.36 5.44
N VAL A 54 3.47 8.07 6.50
CA VAL A 54 3.27 7.47 7.83
C VAL A 54 2.11 6.48 7.80
N ALA A 55 1.02 6.85 7.13
CA ALA A 55 -0.18 6.04 7.07
C ALA A 55 0.06 4.72 6.31
N ARG A 56 0.97 4.67 5.32
CA ARG A 56 1.37 3.43 4.59
C ARG A 56 1.83 2.28 5.48
N VAL A 57 2.36 2.54 6.67
CA VAL A 57 2.76 1.49 7.64
C VAL A 57 1.55 0.71 8.18
N SER A 58 0.34 1.27 8.08
CA SER A 58 -0.89 0.61 8.53
C SER A 58 -1.20 -0.72 7.83
N VAL A 59 -0.91 -0.83 6.53
CA VAL A 59 -1.21 -2.02 5.73
C VAL A 59 -0.41 -3.25 6.20
N PRO A 60 0.94 -3.20 6.30
CA PRO A 60 1.71 -4.32 6.83
C PRO A 60 1.38 -4.62 8.31
N LEU A 61 1.07 -3.59 9.12
CA LEU A 61 0.61 -3.80 10.51
C LEU A 61 -0.71 -4.57 10.58
N PHE A 62 -1.67 -4.23 9.73
CA PHE A 62 -2.97 -4.90 9.68
C PHE A 62 -2.84 -6.38 9.30
N ILE A 63 -1.97 -6.68 8.33
CA ILE A 63 -1.65 -8.06 7.91
C ILE A 63 -0.96 -8.83 9.05
N MET A 64 0.03 -8.22 9.71
CA MET A 64 0.78 -8.87 10.79
C MET A 64 -0.12 -9.17 11.99
N LEU A 65 -1.01 -8.25 12.35
CA LEU A 65 -1.96 -8.44 13.44
C LEU A 65 -2.98 -9.54 13.12
N SER A 66 -3.45 -9.61 11.87
CA SER A 66 -4.33 -10.67 11.38
C SER A 66 -3.64 -12.04 11.42
N GLY A 67 -2.33 -12.09 11.14
CA GLY A 67 -1.51 -13.31 11.25
C GLY A 67 -1.21 -13.73 12.70
N ALA A 68 -0.94 -12.78 13.59
CA ALA A 68 -0.60 -13.05 14.99
C ALA A 68 -1.73 -13.76 15.75
N LEU A 69 -2.99 -13.38 15.49
CA LEU A 69 -4.18 -14.04 16.07
C LEU A 69 -4.37 -15.50 15.61
N LEU A 70 -3.74 -15.89 14.50
CA LEU A 70 -3.75 -17.27 14.00
C LEU A 70 -2.61 -18.13 14.57
N LEU A 71 -1.63 -17.54 15.24
CA LEU A 71 -0.50 -18.28 15.82
C LEU A 71 -0.88 -19.05 17.11
N GLY A 72 -2.03 -18.72 17.73
CA GLY A 72 -2.49 -19.31 18.99
C GLY A 72 -3.58 -20.39 18.87
N ARG A 73 -3.89 -20.90 17.67
CA ARG A 73 -4.88 -21.98 17.47
C ARG A 73 -4.19 -23.28 17.04
N ASP A 74 -4.58 -24.39 17.65
CA ASP A 74 -4.01 -25.72 17.45
C ASP A 74 -3.97 -26.15 15.98
N VAL A 75 -2.91 -26.92 15.69
CA VAL A 75 -2.21 -27.01 14.41
C VAL A 75 -2.49 -28.37 13.79
N ASP A 76 -3.50 -28.48 12.94
CA ASP A 76 -3.62 -29.65 12.06
C ASP A 76 -3.80 -29.28 10.58
N ASP A 77 -4.22 -28.04 10.24
CA ASP A 77 -4.57 -27.69 8.84
C ASP A 77 -4.10 -26.28 8.41
N ARG A 78 -2.94 -25.88 8.94
CA ARG A 78 -2.41 -24.51 8.82
C ARG A 78 -2.03 -24.09 7.40
N TYR A 79 -1.57 -25.04 6.59
CA TYR A 79 -1.10 -24.79 5.22
C TYR A 79 -2.28 -24.55 4.26
N LEU A 80 -3.27 -25.44 4.26
CA LEU A 80 -4.45 -25.34 3.39
C LEU A 80 -5.34 -24.15 3.74
N SER A 81 -5.49 -23.83 5.03
CA SER A 81 -6.28 -22.68 5.48
C SER A 81 -5.64 -21.33 5.14
N THR A 82 -4.32 -21.22 5.20
CA THR A 82 -3.58 -20.00 4.82
C THR A 82 -3.64 -19.78 3.31
N ILE A 83 -3.40 -20.82 2.51
CA ILE A 83 -3.43 -20.72 1.04
C ILE A 83 -4.82 -20.33 0.53
N ARG A 84 -5.90 -20.88 1.10
CA ARG A 84 -7.28 -20.50 0.74
C ARG A 84 -7.60 -19.02 0.98
N ARG A 85 -6.95 -18.40 1.96
CA ARG A 85 -7.15 -16.98 2.27
C ARG A 85 -6.32 -16.09 1.37
N VAL A 86 -5.06 -16.45 1.11
CA VAL A 86 -4.20 -15.74 0.17
C VAL A 86 -4.81 -15.80 -1.24
N THR A 87 -5.32 -16.95 -1.68
CA THR A 87 -6.01 -17.05 -2.98
C THR A 87 -7.27 -16.21 -3.06
N LYS A 88 -8.06 -16.06 -1.98
CA LYS A 88 -9.20 -15.12 -1.95
C LYS A 88 -8.80 -13.67 -2.15
N VAL A 89 -7.59 -13.26 -1.77
CA VAL A 89 -7.09 -11.89 -1.98
C VAL A 89 -6.36 -11.78 -3.32
N ALA A 90 -5.54 -12.77 -3.68
CA ALA A 90 -4.75 -12.81 -4.90
C ALA A 90 -5.62 -12.93 -6.17
N LEU A 91 -6.74 -13.66 -6.11
CA LEU A 91 -7.64 -13.80 -7.27
C LEU A 91 -8.24 -12.45 -7.70
N PRO A 92 -8.87 -11.65 -6.82
CA PRO A 92 -9.31 -10.30 -7.16
C PRO A 92 -8.16 -9.42 -7.65
N LEU A 93 -6.99 -9.52 -7.02
CA LEU A 93 -5.83 -8.69 -7.36
C LEU A 93 -5.35 -8.97 -8.79
N LEU A 94 -5.15 -10.25 -9.15
CA LEU A 94 -4.75 -10.65 -10.49
C LEU A 94 -5.83 -10.34 -11.53
N PHE A 95 -7.09 -10.58 -11.19
CA PHE A 95 -8.22 -10.25 -12.06
C PHE A 95 -8.26 -8.75 -12.37
N TRP A 96 -8.20 -7.89 -11.35
CA TRP A 96 -8.18 -6.44 -11.53
C TRP A 96 -6.91 -5.94 -12.21
N SER A 97 -5.75 -6.56 -11.99
CA SER A 97 -4.52 -6.23 -12.72
C SER A 97 -4.65 -6.51 -14.21
N LEU A 98 -5.24 -7.65 -14.61
CA LEU A 98 -5.48 -7.98 -16.02
C LEU A 98 -6.50 -7.04 -16.67
N VAL A 99 -7.59 -6.74 -15.95
CA VAL A 99 -8.62 -5.78 -16.40
C VAL A 99 -8.03 -4.38 -16.57
N TYR A 100 -7.20 -3.92 -15.63
CA TYR A 100 -6.55 -2.62 -15.74
C TYR A 100 -5.54 -2.58 -16.88
N TYR A 101 -4.74 -3.64 -17.06
CA TYR A 101 -3.79 -3.75 -18.16
C TYR A 101 -4.51 -3.70 -19.52
N SER A 102 -5.58 -4.49 -19.69
CA SER A 102 -6.36 -4.48 -20.93
C SER A 102 -7.04 -3.12 -21.14
N TRP A 103 -7.60 -2.52 -20.09
CA TRP A 103 -8.18 -1.18 -20.16
C TRP A 103 -7.16 -0.14 -20.66
N VAL A 104 -5.96 -0.11 -20.10
CA VAL A 104 -4.88 0.80 -20.54
C VAL A 104 -4.46 0.53 -21.97
N THR A 105 -4.40 -0.72 -22.44
CA THR A 105 -4.01 -1.01 -23.82
C THR A 105 -5.09 -0.66 -24.84
N TYR A 106 -6.37 -0.87 -24.53
CA TYR A 106 -7.47 -0.63 -25.47
C TYR A 106 -7.99 0.81 -25.44
N TRP A 107 -7.89 1.49 -24.29
CA TRP A 107 -8.36 2.88 -24.12
C TRP A 107 -7.23 3.90 -23.99
N GLY A 108 -5.99 3.46 -23.78
CA GLY A 108 -4.82 4.31 -23.50
C GLY A 108 -3.82 4.43 -24.66
N GLU A 109 -4.24 4.21 -25.91
CA GLU A 109 -3.39 4.32 -27.11
C GLU A 109 -2.68 5.68 -27.25
N GLY A 110 -3.14 6.74 -26.59
CA GLY A 110 -2.46 8.04 -26.57
C GLY A 110 -1.30 8.19 -25.56
N SER A 111 -1.16 7.29 -24.58
CA SER A 111 -0.24 7.48 -23.44
C SER A 111 1.05 6.64 -23.52
N SER A 112 1.02 5.47 -24.17
CA SER A 112 2.15 4.54 -24.26
C SER A 112 3.36 5.11 -25.03
N ALA A 113 3.13 5.93 -26.06
CA ALA A 113 4.17 6.66 -26.77
C ALA A 113 4.84 7.74 -25.91
N LEU A 114 4.07 8.43 -25.06
CA LEU A 114 4.55 9.48 -24.16
C LEU A 114 5.40 8.89 -22.99
N TYR A 115 5.07 7.68 -22.51
CA TYR A 115 5.88 6.99 -21.48
C TYR A 115 7.23 6.48 -22.03
N LEU A 116 7.28 6.01 -23.28
CA LEU A 116 8.54 5.67 -23.95
C LEU A 116 9.39 6.92 -24.24
N GLU A 117 8.75 8.05 -24.57
CA GLU A 117 9.42 9.36 -24.70
C GLU A 117 9.96 9.85 -23.35
N LEU A 118 9.16 9.84 -22.28
CA LEU A 118 9.56 10.32 -20.95
C LEU A 118 10.64 9.43 -20.31
N SER A 119 10.58 8.10 -20.47
CA SER A 119 11.64 7.23 -19.96
C SER A 119 12.98 7.43 -20.69
N LYS A 120 12.95 7.73 -21.99
CA LYS A 120 14.14 8.15 -22.75
C LYS A 120 14.66 9.51 -22.28
N ARG A 121 13.77 10.49 -22.01
CA ARG A 121 14.17 11.83 -21.54
C ARG A 121 14.70 11.84 -20.10
N PHE A 122 14.10 11.10 -19.18
CA PHE A 122 14.59 10.98 -17.80
C PHE A 122 15.98 10.32 -17.75
N LYS A 123 16.25 9.31 -18.58
CA LYS A 123 17.57 8.65 -18.63
C LYS A 123 18.67 9.56 -19.19
N VAL A 124 18.33 10.46 -20.13
CA VAL A 124 19.27 11.48 -20.66
C VAL A 124 19.50 12.62 -19.67
N GLN A 125 18.46 13.09 -18.97
CA GLN A 125 18.57 14.20 -18.00
C GLN A 125 19.42 13.82 -16.77
N SER A 126 19.34 12.57 -16.30
CA SER A 126 20.17 12.08 -15.19
C SER A 126 21.65 11.95 -15.55
N CYS A 127 22.00 11.81 -16.84
CA CYS A 127 23.40 11.75 -17.29
C CYS A 127 24.04 13.15 -17.35
N ILE A 128 23.26 14.17 -17.72
CA ILE A 128 23.75 15.56 -17.84
C ILE A 128 23.86 16.25 -16.47
N THR A 129 23.00 15.89 -15.51
CA THR A 129 22.97 16.54 -14.19
C THR A 129 24.05 16.02 -13.23
N PHE A 130 24.61 14.83 -13.47
CA PHE A 130 25.67 14.26 -12.61
C PHE A 130 27.10 14.74 -12.99
N GLY A 131 27.29 15.28 -14.20
CA GLY A 131 28.60 15.76 -14.68
C GLY A 131 28.90 17.24 -14.44
N LEU A 132 27.97 18.01 -13.86
CA LEU A 132 28.13 19.44 -13.56
C LEU A 132 28.29 19.73 -12.05
N TYR A 133 28.37 18.68 -11.23
CA TYR A 133 28.52 18.77 -9.77
C TYR A 133 29.74 17.97 -9.24
N THR A 134 30.80 17.91 -10.05
CA THR A 134 32.18 17.59 -9.65
C THR A 134 33.09 18.64 -10.26
#